data_AF-A0A3D5I032-F1
#
_entry.id   AF-A0A3D5I032-F1
#
_cell.length_a   1.000
_cell.length_b   1.000
_cell.length_c   1.000
_cell.angle_alpha   90.00
_cell.angle_beta   90.00
_cell.angle_gamma   90.00
#
_symmetry.space_group_name_H-M   'P 1'
#
loop_
_entity.id
_entity.type
_entity.pdbx_description
1 polymer ?
#
loop_
_entity_poly.entity_id
_entity_poly.type
_entity_poly.pdbx_seq_one_letter_code
_entity_poly.pdbx_strand_id
1 'polypeptide(L)'
;MTATLTSQTFAGLRCKECGHAYAPEARHVCEDVCFGPLEVVYDYDAIRSRVSRASIEAGPASIWRYREFLPIEGDPIDVGTGFTPLLRANRLARRLGLKELYIKNDGVNMPTLSFKDRVVSVALTRARELGFSTVSCASTGNLANSTAAIAAHAGMECCVFIPADLEAGKILGTLV
;
A
#
# COMPACT_ATOMS: atom_id res chain seq x y z
N MET A 1 -15.53 -33.38 6.47
CA MET A 1 -15.48 -32.01 7.01
C MET A 1 -14.01 -31.58 7.04
N THR A 2 -13.49 -31.23 5.87
CA THR A 2 -12.15 -30.65 5.73
C THR A 2 -12.25 -29.19 6.11
N ALA A 3 -11.79 -28.85 7.31
CA ALA A 3 -11.56 -27.46 7.67
C ALA A 3 -10.46 -26.93 6.74
N THR A 4 -10.85 -26.17 5.73
CA THR A 4 -9.95 -25.30 4.99
C THR A 4 -9.46 -24.27 6.02
N LEU A 5 -8.30 -24.52 6.61
CA LEU A 5 -7.58 -23.50 7.38
C LEU A 5 -7.23 -22.41 6.37
N THR A 6 -8.08 -21.40 6.25
CA THR A 6 -7.77 -20.18 5.52
C THR A 6 -6.58 -19.55 6.24
N SER A 7 -5.40 -19.77 5.65
CA SER A 7 -4.09 -19.34 6.11
C SER A 7 -3.92 -17.82 5.99
N GLN A 8 -4.94 -17.05 6.36
CA GLN A 8 -4.98 -15.60 6.22
C GLN A 8 -4.42 -14.95 7.49
N THR A 9 -3.56 -13.94 7.34
CA THR A 9 -3.05 -13.14 8.46
C THR A 9 -3.98 -11.97 8.81
N PHE A 10 -5.13 -11.88 8.14
CA PHE A 10 -6.20 -10.93 8.40
C PHE A 10 -7.56 -11.64 8.27
N ALA A 11 -8.55 -11.16 9.03
CA ALA A 11 -9.85 -11.81 9.17
C ALA A 11 -11.02 -10.99 8.60
N GLY A 12 -10.82 -9.68 8.36
CA GLY A 12 -11.88 -8.81 7.92
C GLY A 12 -11.55 -7.33 8.08
N LEU A 13 -12.58 -6.50 8.08
CA LEU A 13 -12.51 -5.07 8.31
C LEU A 13 -13.32 -4.70 9.56
N ARG A 14 -12.94 -3.61 10.22
CA ARG A 14 -13.64 -3.08 11.39
C ARG A 14 -13.66 -1.57 11.36
N CYS A 15 -14.81 -0.98 11.65
CA CYS A 15 -14.92 0.47 11.80
C CYS A 15 -14.08 0.94 13.00
N LYS A 16 -13.24 1.94 12.76
CA LYS A 16 -12.43 2.55 13.81
C LYS A 16 -13.27 3.21 14.91
N GLU A 17 -14.41 3.79 14.54
CA GLU A 17 -15.22 4.61 15.44
C GLU A 17 -16.22 3.77 16.26
N CYS A 18 -16.97 2.87 15.62
CA CYS A 18 -18.04 2.12 16.27
C CYS A 18 -17.73 0.62 16.48
N GLY A 19 -16.61 0.13 15.93
CA GLY A 19 -16.23 -1.28 16.05
C GLY A 19 -17.04 -2.27 15.21
N HIS A 20 -17.98 -1.79 14.38
CA HIS A 20 -18.78 -2.66 13.50
C HIS A 20 -17.88 -3.45 12.55
N ALA A 21 -18.12 -4.75 12.45
CA ALA A 21 -17.30 -5.69 11.69
C ALA A 21 -17.84 -5.92 10.29
N TYR A 22 -16.94 -6.11 9.34
CA TYR A 22 -17.23 -6.33 7.93
C TYR A 22 -16.37 -7.44 7.36
N ALA A 23 -16.90 -8.13 6.35
CA ALA A 23 -16.12 -9.02 5.51
C ALA A 23 -15.00 -8.24 4.80
N PRO A 24 -13.89 -8.89 4.40
CA PRO A 24 -12.77 -8.25 3.71
C PRO A 24 -13.06 -7.95 2.23
N GLU A 25 -14.16 -7.25 1.98
CA GLU A 25 -14.65 -6.88 0.65
C GLU A 25 -14.18 -5.47 0.25
N ALA A 26 -14.60 -5.00 -0.92
CA ALA A 26 -14.28 -3.68 -1.45
C ALA A 26 -15.02 -2.55 -0.71
N ARG A 27 -14.71 -2.37 0.59
CA ARG A 27 -15.35 -1.37 1.47
C ARG A 27 -14.31 -0.54 2.19
N HIS A 28 -14.56 0.76 2.30
CA HIS A 28 -13.63 1.71 2.93
C HIS A 28 -14.29 2.53 4.05
N VAL A 29 -15.62 2.52 4.15
CA VAL A 29 -16.42 3.29 5.11
C VAL A 29 -17.49 2.41 5.75
N CYS A 30 -17.81 2.69 7.01
CA CYS A 30 -18.89 2.04 7.76
C CYS A 30 -20.26 2.63 7.39
N GLU A 31 -20.80 2.25 6.23
CA GLU A 31 -22.03 2.87 5.71
C GLU A 31 -23.29 2.44 6.49
N ASP A 32 -23.24 1.33 7.23
CA ASP A 32 -24.43 0.81 7.92
C ASP A 32 -24.68 1.49 9.27
N VAL A 33 -23.70 2.22 9.83
CA VAL A 33 -23.79 2.76 11.21
C VAL A 33 -23.38 4.22 11.33
N CYS A 34 -22.13 4.57 11.01
CA CYS A 34 -21.57 5.87 11.43
C CYS A 34 -20.71 6.59 10.39
N PHE A 35 -20.53 6.02 9.20
CA PHE A 35 -19.66 6.55 8.15
C PHE A 35 -18.18 6.75 8.57
N GLY A 36 -17.75 6.10 9.65
CA GLY A 36 -16.35 6.07 10.06
C GLY A 36 -15.46 5.21 9.14
N PRO A 37 -14.14 5.43 9.12
CA PRO A 37 -13.22 4.66 8.30
C PRO A 37 -13.10 3.21 8.78
N LEU A 38 -12.83 2.31 7.84
CA LEU A 38 -12.56 0.90 8.13
C LEU A 38 -11.05 0.62 8.24
N GLU A 39 -10.68 -0.22 9.19
CA GLU A 39 -9.32 -0.73 9.37
C GLU A 39 -9.31 -2.26 9.21
N VAL A 40 -8.17 -2.83 8.80
CA VAL A 40 -8.00 -4.28 8.68
C VAL A 40 -7.90 -4.92 10.06
N VAL A 41 -8.62 -6.02 10.25
CA VAL A 41 -8.52 -6.88 11.44
C VAL A 41 -7.47 -7.96 11.16
N TYR A 42 -6.33 -7.89 11.84
CA TYR A 42 -5.24 -8.85 11.70
C TYR A 42 -5.31 -9.99 12.73
N ASP A 43 -4.89 -11.18 12.32
CA ASP A 43 -4.59 -12.31 13.21
C ASP A 43 -3.12 -12.23 13.62
N TYR A 44 -2.86 -11.60 14.77
CA TYR A 44 -1.50 -11.41 15.27
C TYR A 44 -0.84 -12.70 15.76
N ASP A 45 -1.60 -13.73 16.12
CA ASP A 45 -1.05 -15.01 16.53
C ASP A 45 -0.56 -15.79 15.30
N ALA A 46 -1.33 -15.77 14.22
CA ALA A 46 -0.90 -16.28 12.92
C ALA A 46 0.35 -15.55 12.43
N ILE A 47 0.36 -14.21 12.45
CA ILE A 47 1.53 -13.40 12.04
C ILE A 47 2.77 -13.76 12.88
N ARG A 48 2.61 -13.83 14.21
CA ARG A 48 3.72 -14.16 15.13
C ARG A 48 4.32 -15.53 14.84
N SER A 49 3.51 -16.51 14.44
CA SER A 49 3.98 -17.86 14.13
C SER A 49 4.79 -17.96 12.82
N ARG A 50 4.67 -16.97 11.93
CA ARG A 50 5.26 -16.99 10.56
C ARG A 50 6.39 -15.99 10.36
N VAL A 51 6.36 -14.89 11.11
CA VAL A 51 7.30 -13.79 10.94
C VAL A 51 8.46 -13.89 11.90
N SER A 52 9.67 -13.85 11.35
CA SER A 52 10.91 -13.68 12.09
C SER A 52 11.78 -12.65 11.38
N ARG A 53 12.82 -12.15 12.05
CA ARG A 53 13.82 -11.29 11.41
C ARG A 53 14.44 -11.97 10.18
N ALA A 54 14.76 -13.25 10.29
CA ALA A 54 15.36 -14.02 9.21
C ALA A 54 14.40 -14.19 8.02
N SER A 55 13.10 -14.43 8.26
CA SER A 55 12.14 -14.55 7.16
C SER A 55 11.91 -13.22 6.44
N ILE A 56 11.86 -12.10 7.16
CA ILE A 56 11.82 -10.75 6.56
C ILE A 56 13.10 -10.48 5.74
N GLU A 57 14.27 -10.82 6.27
CA GLU A 57 15.55 -10.58 5.58
C GLU A 57 15.71 -11.40 4.31
N ALA A 58 15.20 -12.64 4.31
CA ALA A 58 15.19 -13.53 3.14
C ALA A 58 14.18 -13.10 2.06
N GLY A 59 13.20 -12.26 2.40
CA GLY A 59 12.23 -11.73 1.45
C GLY A 59 12.84 -10.74 0.45
N PRO A 60 12.10 -10.40 -0.63
CA PRO A 60 12.57 -9.53 -1.69
C PRO A 60 12.98 -8.14 -1.18
N ALA A 61 13.75 -7.41 -1.98
CA ALA A 61 14.10 -6.01 -1.72
C ALA A 61 12.93 -5.06 -2.05
N SER A 62 11.74 -5.37 -1.53
CA SER A 62 10.49 -4.61 -1.74
C SER A 62 9.63 -4.65 -0.47
N ILE A 63 8.46 -3.99 -0.48
CA ILE A 63 7.48 -4.07 0.63
C ILE A 63 6.98 -5.48 0.85
N TRP A 64 7.09 -6.36 -0.15
CA TRP A 64 6.56 -7.72 -0.11
C TRP A 64 7.36 -8.65 0.79
N ARG A 65 8.53 -8.24 1.28
CA ARG A 65 9.19 -8.91 2.42
C ARG A 65 8.40 -8.86 3.72
N TYR A 66 7.39 -7.98 3.78
CA TYR A 66 6.45 -7.85 4.90
C TYR A 66 5.08 -8.45 4.57
N ARG A 67 4.98 -9.36 3.59
CA ARG A 67 3.72 -9.92 3.08
C ARG A 67 2.74 -10.35 4.17
N GLU A 68 3.22 -11.02 5.22
CA GLU A 68 2.36 -11.49 6.32
C GLU A 68 1.66 -10.35 7.08
N PHE A 69 2.16 -9.10 7.02
CA PHE A 69 1.52 -7.92 7.59
C PHE A 69 0.62 -7.16 6.61
N LEU A 70 0.52 -7.60 5.36
CA LEU A 70 -0.25 -6.93 4.31
C LEU A 70 -1.56 -7.70 4.07
N PRO A 71 -2.69 -7.00 3.86
CA PRO A 71 -4.01 -7.62 3.70
C PRO A 71 -4.23 -8.16 2.29
N ILE A 72 -3.39 -9.11 1.88
CA ILE A 72 -3.43 -9.78 0.57
C ILE A 72 -3.34 -11.30 0.73
N GLU A 73 -3.85 -12.04 -0.24
CA GLU A 73 -3.95 -13.50 -0.19
C GLU A 73 -3.15 -14.16 -1.32
N GLY A 74 -3.17 -13.58 -2.51
CA GLY A 74 -2.54 -14.09 -3.73
C GLY A 74 -1.20 -13.44 -4.05
N ASP A 75 -0.73 -13.64 -5.28
CA ASP A 75 0.55 -13.07 -5.71
C ASP A 75 0.47 -11.53 -5.71
N PRO A 76 1.52 -10.83 -5.28
CA PRO A 76 1.56 -9.38 -5.32
C PRO A 76 1.75 -8.82 -6.72
N ILE A 77 1.31 -7.58 -6.95
CA ILE A 77 1.80 -6.75 -8.05
C ILE A 77 3.12 -6.11 -7.58
N ASP A 78 4.24 -6.82 -7.79
CA ASP A 78 5.57 -6.35 -7.37
C ASP A 78 6.29 -5.59 -8.48
N VAL A 79 6.39 -4.27 -8.31
CA VAL A 79 7.16 -3.35 -9.18
C VAL A 79 8.46 -2.88 -8.52
N GLY A 80 8.93 -3.59 -7.49
CA GLY A 80 10.10 -3.21 -6.69
C GLY A 80 9.80 -2.10 -5.68
N THR A 81 8.53 -1.88 -5.35
CA THR A 81 8.10 -0.86 -4.39
C THR A 81 8.75 -1.08 -3.03
N GLY A 82 9.28 -0.03 -2.41
CA GLY A 82 9.79 -0.04 -1.05
C GLY A 82 11.29 -0.21 -0.98
N PHE A 83 11.75 -0.80 0.13
CA PHE A 83 13.18 -0.99 0.45
C PHE A 83 14.10 0.22 0.21
N THR A 84 13.53 1.41 0.33
CA THR A 84 14.18 2.68 0.04
C THR A 84 15.32 2.98 1.02
N PRO A 85 16.31 3.82 0.65
CA PRO A 85 17.45 4.11 1.50
C PRO A 85 17.08 4.74 2.86
N LEU A 86 17.81 4.34 3.91
CA LEU A 86 17.84 5.02 5.20
C LEU A 86 19.18 5.74 5.35
N LEU A 87 19.18 7.05 5.09
CA LEU A 87 20.39 7.85 4.93
C LEU A 87 20.78 8.51 6.25
N ARG A 88 22.02 8.30 6.72
CA ARG A 88 22.53 9.00 7.91
C ARG A 88 22.90 10.45 7.57
N ALA A 89 22.24 11.42 8.21
CA ALA A 89 22.33 12.84 7.87
C ALA A 89 23.28 13.63 8.80
N ASN A 90 24.57 13.29 8.79
CA ASN A 90 25.56 13.80 9.76
C ASN A 90 25.66 15.33 9.84
N ARG A 91 25.67 16.04 8.70
CA ARG A 91 25.78 17.52 8.67
C ARG A 91 24.54 18.19 9.24
N LEU A 92 23.36 17.67 8.90
CA LEU A 92 22.09 18.18 9.39
C LEU A 92 21.93 17.89 10.89
N ALA A 93 22.33 16.70 11.35
CA ALA A 93 22.35 16.36 12.78
C ALA A 93 23.14 17.39 13.59
N ARG A 94 24.38 17.72 13.16
CA ARG A 94 25.21 18.75 13.80
C ARG A 94 24.55 20.12 13.81
N ARG A 95 23.95 20.53 12.69
CA ARG A 95 23.27 21.83 12.57
C ARG A 95 22.08 21.96 13.52
N LEU A 96 21.39 20.85 13.81
CA LEU A 96 20.23 20.79 14.70
C LEU A 96 20.58 20.44 16.15
N GLY A 97 21.86 20.21 16.49
CA GLY A 97 22.27 19.77 17.83
C GLY A 97 21.89 18.33 18.18
N LEU A 98 21.63 17.49 17.17
CA LEU A 98 21.24 16.08 17.35
C LEU A 98 22.46 15.15 17.29
N LYS A 99 22.45 14.10 18.13
CA LYS A 99 23.48 13.05 18.11
C LYS A 99 23.34 12.11 16.91
N GLU A 100 22.10 11.73 16.58
CA GLU A 100 21.79 10.83 15.48
C GLU A 100 20.59 11.34 14.70
N LEU A 101 20.70 11.36 13.37
CA LEU A 101 19.63 11.73 12.46
C LEU A 101 19.72 10.87 11.22
N TYR A 102 18.59 10.28 10.84
CA TYR A 102 18.44 9.48 9.63
C TYR A 102 17.26 10.01 8.80
N ILE A 103 17.38 9.91 7.48
CA ILE A 103 16.34 10.28 6.52
C ILE A 103 15.91 9.01 5.80
N LYS A 104 14.65 8.62 5.98
CA LYS A 104 14.03 7.55 5.18
C LYS A 104 13.61 8.15 3.84
N ASN A 105 14.37 7.90 2.79
CA ASN A 105 14.17 8.55 1.50
C ASN A 105 13.16 7.81 0.63
N ASP A 106 11.88 8.02 0.89
CA ASP A 106 10.80 7.50 0.03
C ASP A 106 10.57 8.33 -1.25
N GLY A 107 11.36 9.38 -1.49
CA GLY A 107 11.36 10.13 -2.75
C GLY A 107 12.10 9.41 -3.89
N VAL A 108 12.69 8.24 -3.63
CA VAL A 108 13.31 7.36 -4.64
C VAL A 108 12.64 5.99 -4.67
N ASN A 109 11.37 5.96 -4.29
CA ASN A 109 10.58 4.74 -4.32
C ASN A 109 10.22 4.38 -5.77
N MET A 110 10.11 3.09 -6.08
CA MET A 110 9.69 2.64 -7.40
C MET A 110 8.18 2.35 -7.40
N PRO A 111 7.46 2.61 -8.51
CA PRO A 111 8.00 3.08 -9.79
C PRO A 111 7.96 4.60 -9.99
N THR A 112 7.38 5.39 -9.07
CA THR A 112 7.02 6.79 -9.35
C THR A 112 7.77 7.84 -8.53
N LEU A 113 8.84 7.43 -7.84
CA LEU A 113 9.65 8.31 -6.98
C LEU A 113 8.81 8.90 -5.83
N SER A 114 7.86 8.11 -5.31
CA SER A 114 6.93 8.55 -4.28
C SER A 114 6.60 7.47 -3.25
N PHE A 115 6.44 7.88 -2.00
CA PHE A 115 5.95 6.99 -0.94
C PHE A 115 4.56 6.39 -1.25
N LYS A 116 3.77 7.03 -2.14
CA LYS A 116 2.45 6.56 -2.56
C LYS A 116 2.48 5.18 -3.22
N ASP A 117 3.61 4.80 -3.83
CA ASP A 117 3.79 3.47 -4.43
C ASP A 117 3.53 2.35 -3.43
N ARG A 118 3.85 2.56 -2.13
CA ARG A 118 3.60 1.55 -1.08
C ARG A 118 2.12 1.20 -0.96
N VAL A 119 1.27 2.22 -0.80
CA VAL A 119 -0.15 2.00 -0.55
C VAL A 119 -0.88 1.56 -1.81
N VAL A 120 -0.50 2.11 -2.98
CA VAL A 120 -1.11 1.74 -4.26
C VAL A 120 -0.75 0.30 -4.64
N SER A 121 0.49 -0.13 -4.42
CA SER A 121 0.91 -1.51 -4.70
C SER A 121 0.08 -2.54 -3.93
N VAL A 122 -0.23 -2.27 -2.65
CA VAL A 122 -1.13 -3.11 -1.84
C VAL A 122 -2.58 -3.00 -2.34
N ALA A 123 -3.08 -1.78 -2.58
CA ALA A 123 -4.46 -1.54 -2.98
C ALA A 123 -4.81 -2.19 -4.34
N LEU A 124 -3.94 -2.06 -5.35
CA LEU A 124 -4.16 -2.65 -6.67
C LEU A 124 -4.00 -4.17 -6.62
N THR A 125 -3.10 -4.69 -5.79
CA THR A 125 -3.02 -6.15 -5.56
C THR A 125 -4.34 -6.67 -5.01
N ARG A 126 -4.89 -6.01 -3.98
CA ARG A 126 -6.18 -6.40 -3.41
C ARG A 126 -7.33 -6.20 -4.40
N ALA A 127 -7.32 -5.14 -5.20
CA ALA A 127 -8.33 -4.91 -6.24
C ALA A 127 -8.33 -6.06 -7.28
N ARG A 128 -7.15 -6.52 -7.71
CA ARG A 128 -7.02 -7.67 -8.60
C ARG A 128 -7.58 -8.95 -7.96
N GLU A 129 -7.27 -9.21 -6.68
CA GLU A 129 -7.81 -10.37 -5.95
C GLU A 129 -9.33 -10.36 -5.85
N LEU A 130 -9.92 -9.17 -5.68
CA LEU A 130 -11.37 -8.98 -5.65
C LEU A 130 -12.02 -9.00 -7.03
N GLY A 131 -11.25 -9.24 -8.11
CA GLY A 131 -11.76 -9.41 -9.47
C GLY A 131 -12.00 -8.10 -10.23
N PHE A 132 -11.50 -6.97 -9.75
CA PHE A 132 -11.60 -5.71 -10.50
C PHE A 132 -10.58 -5.67 -11.65
N SER A 133 -11.05 -5.29 -12.84
CA SER A 133 -10.22 -5.04 -14.02
C SER A 133 -9.86 -3.57 -14.22
N THR A 134 -10.56 -2.67 -13.53
CA THR A 134 -10.41 -1.21 -13.66
C THR A 134 -10.21 -0.59 -12.29
N VAL A 135 -9.23 0.30 -12.18
CA VAL A 135 -9.00 1.14 -11.00
C VAL A 135 -9.15 2.61 -11.33
N SER A 136 -9.57 3.40 -10.35
CA SER A 136 -9.71 4.83 -10.54
C SER A 136 -9.23 5.60 -9.32
N CYS A 137 -8.86 6.86 -9.54
CA CYS A 137 -8.63 7.79 -8.45
C CYS A 137 -9.00 9.22 -8.88
N ALA A 138 -9.44 10.02 -7.92
CA ALA A 138 -9.57 11.46 -8.07
C ALA A 138 -8.35 12.13 -7.42
N SER A 139 -7.31 12.40 -8.21
CA SER A 139 -6.05 12.95 -7.71
C SER A 139 -5.28 13.66 -8.81
N THR A 140 -4.50 14.67 -8.43
CA THR A 140 -3.73 15.53 -9.34
C THR A 140 -2.22 15.38 -9.19
N GLY A 141 -1.75 14.41 -8.41
CA GLY A 141 -0.33 14.29 -8.06
C GLY A 141 0.13 12.86 -7.85
N ASN A 142 1.02 12.63 -6.88
CA ASN A 142 1.71 11.37 -6.70
C ASN A 142 0.82 10.12 -6.60
N LEU A 143 -0.41 10.24 -6.08
CA LEU A 143 -1.35 9.11 -6.05
C LEU A 143 -1.84 8.74 -7.44
N ALA A 144 -2.12 9.73 -8.30
CA ALA A 144 -2.49 9.51 -9.69
C ALA A 144 -1.36 8.82 -10.46
N ASN A 145 -0.14 9.36 -10.37
CA ASN A 145 1.03 8.77 -11.04
C ASN A 145 1.26 7.32 -10.60
N SER A 146 1.20 7.07 -9.29
CA SER A 146 1.38 5.74 -8.72
C SER A 146 0.30 4.75 -9.18
N THR A 147 -0.97 5.17 -9.13
CA THR A 147 -2.11 4.36 -9.60
C THR A 147 -1.95 4.02 -11.07
N ALA A 148 -1.66 5.01 -11.92
CA ALA A 148 -1.51 4.82 -13.35
C ALA A 148 -0.33 3.87 -13.68
N ALA A 149 0.85 4.10 -13.07
CA ALA A 149 2.04 3.31 -13.36
C ALA A 149 1.91 1.84 -12.93
N ILE A 150 1.34 1.60 -11.74
CA ILE A 150 1.15 0.23 -11.22
C ILE A 150 0.01 -0.47 -11.96
N ALA A 151 -1.07 0.24 -12.32
CA ALA A 151 -2.15 -0.31 -13.14
C ALA A 151 -1.64 -0.71 -14.53
N ALA A 152 -0.86 0.15 -15.19
CA ALA A 152 -0.25 -0.15 -16.48
C ALA A 152 0.66 -1.40 -16.41
N HIS A 153 1.49 -1.49 -15.37
CA HIS A 153 2.32 -2.69 -15.13
C HIS A 153 1.47 -3.96 -14.92
N ALA A 154 0.35 -3.84 -14.22
CA ALA A 154 -0.54 -4.96 -13.92
C ALA A 154 -1.52 -5.32 -15.06
N GLY A 155 -1.53 -4.56 -16.15
CA GLY A 155 -2.51 -4.74 -17.23
C GLY A 155 -3.95 -4.39 -16.81
N MET A 156 -4.12 -3.46 -15.87
CA MET A 156 -5.43 -2.98 -15.41
C MET A 156 -5.79 -1.67 -16.09
N GLU A 157 -7.07 -1.48 -16.42
CA GLU A 157 -7.56 -0.20 -16.91
C GLU A 157 -7.47 0.86 -15.80
N CYS A 158 -7.06 2.09 -16.13
CA CYS A 158 -6.87 3.16 -15.16
C CYS A 158 -7.60 4.45 -15.57
N CYS A 159 -8.49 4.93 -14.70
CA CYS A 159 -9.20 6.20 -14.88
C CYS A 159 -8.79 7.21 -13.80
N VAL A 160 -8.09 8.27 -14.18
CA VAL A 160 -7.73 9.37 -13.26
C VAL A 160 -8.62 10.58 -13.52
N PHE A 161 -9.37 10.99 -12.50
CA PHE A 161 -10.21 12.19 -12.54
C PHE A 161 -9.46 13.39 -12.00
N ILE A 162 -9.36 14.44 -12.82
CA ILE A 162 -8.64 15.69 -12.53
C ILE A 162 -9.51 16.91 -12.82
N PRO A 163 -9.26 18.07 -12.17
CA PRO A 163 -9.84 19.34 -12.57
C PRO A 163 -9.49 19.70 -14.02
N ALA A 164 -10.40 20.37 -14.72
CA ALA A 164 -10.21 20.73 -16.13
C ALA A 164 -9.06 21.73 -16.37
N ASP A 165 -8.64 22.44 -15.32
CA ASP A 165 -7.60 23.47 -15.34
C ASP A 165 -6.26 22.99 -14.73
N LEU A 166 -6.07 21.67 -14.58
CA LEU A 166 -4.82 21.12 -14.03
C LEU A 166 -3.61 21.48 -14.88
N GLU A 167 -2.49 21.82 -14.24
CA GLU A 167 -1.26 22.17 -14.94
C GLU A 167 -0.75 21.00 -15.80
N ALA A 168 -0.45 21.26 -17.08
CA ALA A 168 -0.09 20.24 -18.06
C ALA A 168 1.07 19.32 -17.61
N GLY A 169 2.04 19.84 -16.85
CA GLY A 169 3.15 19.04 -16.33
C GLY A 169 2.72 17.91 -15.40
N LYS A 170 1.63 18.09 -14.64
CA LYS A 170 1.08 17.04 -13.77
C LYS A 170 0.37 15.96 -14.60
N ILE A 171 -0.33 16.37 -15.66
CA ILE A 171 -0.97 15.43 -16.60
C ILE A 171 0.09 14.57 -17.28
N LEU A 172 1.13 15.21 -17.83
CA LEU A 172 2.25 14.51 -18.49
C LEU A 172 2.94 13.51 -17.55
N GLY A 173 3.08 13.84 -16.26
CA GLY A 173 3.67 12.94 -15.27
C GLY A 173 2.80 11.72 -14.92
N THR A 174 1.51 11.74 -15.26
CA THR A 174 0.56 10.61 -15.07
C THR A 174 0.35 9.78 -16.34
N LEU A 175 0.71 10.31 -17.52
CA LEU A 175 0.65 9.54 -18.77
C LEU A 175 1.76 8.49 -18.78
N VAL A 176 1.37 7.22 -18.72
CA VAL A 176 2.24 6.04 -18.72
C VAL A 176 1.86 5.12 -19.86
#